data_AF-A0AAV2RUR4-F1
#
_entry.id   AF-A0AAV2RUR4-F1
#
_cell.length_a   1.000
_cell.length_b   1.000
_cell.length_c   1.000
_cell.angle_alpha   90.00
_cell.angle_beta   90.00
_cell.angle_gamma   90.00
#
_symmetry.space_group_name_H-M   'P 1'
#
loop_
_entity.id
_entity.type
_entity.pdbx_description
1 polymer ?
#
loop_
_entity_poly.entity_id
_entity_poly.type
_entity_poly.pdbx_seq_one_letter_code
_entity_poly.pdbx_strand_id
1 'polypeptide(L)'
;RMVLGDETIDYFMKRNAVAQMAGVKRMIVVRNPLDRLVSVYREKCRGGLPFTCCKGVFGLRLIANANNLPRLPGRKMSITFEQFLRGILKRTDRHWIPMHKFCAPCSTNYDYILKLETFKEDLRNILNALEITEQIESSEVRNNSTKKAGEKKPTESYYRDLPKELLCGVYRTYRMDFLLFDYEIPDFLKEFHDKKTEINWDRYEDCLMS
;
A
#
# COMPACT_ATOMS: atom_id res chain seq x y z
N ARG A 1 5.49 -33.71 -21.50
CA ARG A 1 4.06 -33.34 -21.60
C ARG A 1 3.38 -33.96 -20.37
N MET A 2 3.38 -33.24 -19.24
CA MET A 2 2.79 -33.75 -17.99
C MET A 2 1.30 -33.42 -18.03
N VAL A 3 0.46 -34.47 -18.04
CA VAL A 3 -0.98 -34.34 -17.86
C VAL A 3 -1.22 -34.40 -16.35
N LEU A 4 -1.61 -33.26 -15.76
CA LEU A 4 -1.99 -33.19 -14.35
C LEU A 4 -3.41 -33.74 -14.23
N GLY A 5 -3.61 -34.73 -13.34
CA GLY A 5 -4.90 -35.38 -13.11
C GLY A 5 -5.91 -34.49 -12.39
N ASP A 6 -7.20 -34.76 -12.60
CA ASP A 6 -8.36 -33.97 -12.17
C ASP A 6 -8.35 -33.55 -10.69
N GLU A 7 -7.81 -34.37 -9.79
CA GLU A 7 -7.72 -34.04 -8.35
C GLU A 7 -6.75 -32.89 -8.05
N THR A 8 -5.73 -32.70 -8.90
CA THR A 8 -4.75 -31.60 -8.75
C THR A 8 -5.35 -30.29 -9.26
N ILE A 9 -6.19 -30.36 -10.29
CA ILE A 9 -6.97 -29.23 -10.79
C ILE A 9 -7.98 -28.81 -9.72
N ASP A 10 -8.69 -29.76 -9.10
CA ASP A 10 -9.64 -29.45 -8.03
C ASP A 10 -8.97 -28.85 -6.78
N TYR A 11 -7.75 -29.26 -6.44
CA TYR A 11 -6.96 -28.65 -5.36
C TYR A 11 -6.53 -27.20 -5.68
N PHE A 12 -6.11 -26.91 -6.93
CA PHE A 12 -5.80 -25.55 -7.36
C PHE A 12 -7.05 -24.68 -7.49
N MET A 13 -8.16 -25.24 -7.97
CA MET A 13 -9.45 -24.56 -8.09
C MET A 13 -10.08 -24.28 -6.73
N LYS A 14 -9.93 -25.16 -5.73
CA LYS A 14 -10.41 -24.94 -4.35
C LYS A 14 -9.62 -23.87 -3.59
N ARG A 15 -8.32 -23.71 -3.88
CA ARG A 15 -7.52 -22.62 -3.29
C ARG A 15 -7.74 -21.28 -4.01
N ASN A 16 -8.11 -21.34 -5.29
CA ASN A 16 -8.53 -20.21 -6.11
C ASN A 16 -10.05 -20.14 -6.27
N ALA A 17 -10.84 -20.62 -5.30
CA ALA A 17 -12.30 -20.64 -5.32
C ALA A 17 -12.94 -19.24 -5.15
N VAL A 18 -12.28 -18.22 -5.70
CA VAL A 18 -12.95 -17.09 -6.36
C VAL A 18 -12.91 -17.37 -7.87
N ALA A 19 -13.17 -18.62 -8.26
CA ALA A 19 -13.61 -18.95 -9.59
C ALA A 19 -14.82 -18.06 -9.87
N GLN A 20 -14.83 -17.38 -11.02
CA GLN A 20 -15.87 -16.47 -11.49
C GLN A 20 -17.28 -16.96 -11.10
N MET A 21 -17.75 -16.55 -9.92
CA MET A 21 -19.13 -16.78 -9.52
C MET A 21 -19.93 -15.70 -10.22
N ALA A 22 -20.76 -16.09 -11.19
CA ALA A 22 -21.70 -15.18 -11.82
C ALA A 22 -22.46 -14.42 -10.72
N GLY A 23 -22.33 -13.08 -10.71
CA GLY A 23 -22.98 -12.21 -9.72
C GLY A 23 -22.11 -11.73 -8.54
N VAL A 24 -20.88 -12.21 -8.35
CA VAL A 24 -19.99 -11.67 -7.30
C VAL A 24 -19.20 -10.48 -7.80
N LYS A 25 -19.35 -9.33 -7.12
CA LYS A 25 -18.56 -8.11 -7.35
C LYS A 25 -17.28 -8.11 -6.53
N ARG A 26 -16.14 -7.87 -7.18
CA ARG A 26 -14.81 -7.79 -6.53
C ARG A 26 -14.37 -6.34 -6.43
N MET A 27 -13.89 -5.97 -5.25
CA MET A 27 -13.49 -4.59 -4.95
C MET A 27 -12.08 -4.58 -4.35
N ILE A 28 -11.31 -3.54 -4.65
CA ILE A 28 -10.09 -3.20 -3.90
C ILE A 28 -10.19 -1.80 -3.32
N VAL A 29 -9.57 -1.63 -2.15
CA VAL A 29 -9.38 -0.33 -1.55
C VAL A 29 -7.90 0.02 -1.61
N VAL A 30 -7.56 1.08 -2.32
CA VAL A 30 -6.20 1.59 -2.51
C VAL A 30 -5.97 2.84 -1.66
N ARG A 31 -4.71 3.23 -1.47
CA ARG A 31 -4.34 4.42 -0.73
C ARG A 31 -3.14 5.07 -1.39
N ASN A 32 -3.02 6.41 -1.30
CA ASN A 32 -1.83 7.11 -1.76
C ASN A 32 -0.58 6.43 -1.15
N PRO A 33 0.40 6.04 -1.98
CA PRO A 33 1.52 5.22 -1.52
C PRO A 33 2.34 5.92 -0.44
N LEU A 34 2.52 7.24 -0.50
CA LEU A 34 3.29 7.98 0.49
C LEU A 34 2.54 8.15 1.81
N ASP A 35 1.24 8.41 1.75
CA ASP A 35 0.38 8.46 2.92
C ASP A 35 0.34 7.11 3.64
N ARG A 36 0.33 6.01 2.88
CA ARG A 36 0.37 4.66 3.43
C ARG A 36 1.65 4.43 4.22
N LEU A 37 2.81 4.81 3.68
CA LEU A 37 4.10 4.68 4.37
C LEU A 37 4.17 5.52 5.64
N VAL A 38 3.71 6.77 5.58
CA VAL A 38 3.67 7.66 6.76
C VAL A 38 2.69 7.12 7.81
N SER A 39 1.55 6.58 7.41
CA SER A 39 0.59 5.94 8.31
C SER A 39 1.20 4.75 9.04
N VAL A 40 1.86 3.84 8.30
CA VAL A 40 2.55 2.67 8.88
C VAL A 40 3.64 3.12 9.85
N TYR A 41 4.45 4.11 9.48
CA TYR A 41 5.47 4.65 10.36
C TYR A 41 4.88 5.24 11.65
N ARG A 42 3.82 6.06 11.54
CA ARG A 42 3.17 6.69 12.70
C ARG A 42 2.53 5.68 13.65
N GLU A 43 1.90 4.65 13.11
CA GLU A 43 1.18 3.67 13.91
C GLU A 43 2.12 2.66 14.56
N LYS A 44 3.12 2.18 13.79
CA LYS A 44 3.95 1.04 14.21
C LYS A 44 5.27 1.44 14.82
N CYS A 45 5.81 2.60 14.46
CA CYS A 45 7.19 2.99 14.77
C CYS A 45 7.30 4.29 15.58
N ARG A 46 6.35 5.23 15.44
CA ARG A 46 6.26 6.42 16.28
C ARG A 46 5.57 6.06 17.61
N GLY A 47 6.25 6.26 18.73
CA GLY A 47 5.74 5.91 20.07
C GLY A 47 6.65 4.99 20.90
N GLY A 48 7.75 4.52 20.31
CA GLY A 48 8.84 3.94 21.07
C GLY A 48 8.58 2.54 21.63
N LEU A 49 7.69 1.78 20.99
CA LEU A 49 7.67 0.32 21.12
C LEU A 49 8.53 -0.26 19.99
N PRO A 50 9.87 -0.35 20.15
CA PRO A 50 10.74 -0.93 19.15
C PRO A 50 10.30 -2.34 18.79
N PHE A 51 9.68 -3.08 19.70
CA PHE A 51 9.19 -4.43 19.42
C PHE A 51 8.11 -4.50 18.32
N THR A 52 7.18 -3.55 18.20
CA THR A 52 6.11 -3.60 17.18
C THR A 52 6.65 -3.22 15.80
N CYS A 53 7.48 -2.18 15.75
CA CYS A 53 8.16 -1.80 14.51
C CYS A 53 9.19 -2.87 14.07
N CYS A 54 9.96 -3.45 15.00
CA CYS A 54 10.97 -4.46 14.71
C CYS A 54 10.39 -5.87 14.47
N LYS A 55 9.19 -6.22 14.94
CA LYS A 55 8.51 -7.47 14.55
C LYS A 55 7.80 -7.36 13.20
N GLY A 56 7.26 -6.20 12.83
CA GLY A 56 6.75 -5.98 11.48
C GLY A 56 7.89 -5.88 10.48
N VAL A 57 8.91 -5.09 10.82
CA VAL A 57 10.15 -4.90 10.04
C VAL A 57 11.23 -5.79 10.65
N PHE A 58 11.13 -7.11 10.46
CA PHE A 58 12.06 -8.11 11.01
C PHE A 58 13.56 -7.90 10.64
N GLY A 59 13.91 -6.84 9.90
CA GLY A 59 15.28 -6.43 9.60
C GLY A 59 15.76 -5.10 10.21
N LEU A 60 14.90 -4.28 10.84
CA LEU A 60 15.35 -2.98 11.38
C LEU A 60 16.19 -3.11 12.65
N ARG A 61 16.09 -4.24 13.35
CA ARG A 61 16.95 -4.57 14.50
C ARG A 61 18.44 -4.60 14.11
N LEU A 62 18.75 -4.90 12.85
CA LEU A 62 20.11 -4.89 12.30
C LEU A 62 20.59 -3.46 11.99
N ILE A 63 19.70 -2.56 11.56
CA ILE A 63 20.06 -1.15 11.29
C ILE A 63 20.29 -0.40 12.61
N ALA A 64 19.51 -0.70 13.66
CA ALA A 64 19.77 -0.19 15.01
C ALA A 64 21.12 -0.68 15.58
N ASN A 65 21.51 -1.93 15.31
CA ASN A 65 22.82 -2.47 15.69
C ASN A 65 23.96 -1.90 14.81
N ALA A 66 23.72 -1.61 13.52
CA ALA A 66 24.73 -1.07 12.62
C ALA A 66 25.12 0.40 12.93
N ASN A 67 24.26 1.15 13.61
CA ASN A 67 24.51 2.55 13.98
C ASN A 67 25.15 2.71 15.38
N ASN A 68 25.66 1.65 16.02
CA ASN A 68 26.27 1.72 17.37
C ASN A 68 25.42 2.46 18.42
N LEU A 69 24.08 2.43 18.31
CA LEU A 69 23.23 3.10 19.28
C LEU A 69 23.30 2.33 20.61
N PRO A 70 23.79 2.95 21.70
CA PRO A 70 23.96 2.25 22.97
C PRO A 70 22.61 1.73 23.45
N ARG A 71 22.56 0.43 23.78
CA ARG A 71 21.40 -0.21 24.44
C ARG A 71 21.31 0.33 25.87
N LEU A 72 20.80 1.54 26.03
CA LEU A 72 20.53 2.10 27.35
C LEU A 72 19.23 1.46 27.89
N PRO A 73 19.27 0.79 29.06
CA PRO A 73 18.07 0.28 29.71
C PRO A 73 17.06 1.41 29.91
N GLY A 74 15.81 1.20 29.50
CA GLY A 74 14.72 2.19 29.68
C GLY A 74 14.57 3.24 28.57
N ARG A 75 15.45 3.33 27.57
CA ARG A 75 15.30 4.29 26.47
C ARG A 75 14.38 3.71 25.38
N LYS A 76 13.22 4.35 25.17
CA LYS A 76 12.34 4.08 24.03
C LYS A 76 13.11 4.35 22.73
N MET A 77 13.53 3.30 22.02
CA MET A 77 14.19 3.42 20.73
C MET A 77 13.17 3.90 19.70
N SER A 78 13.27 5.16 19.29
CA SER A 78 12.51 5.73 18.18
C SER A 78 13.36 5.66 16.92
N ILE A 79 12.88 4.93 15.91
CA ILE A 79 13.50 5.00 14.57
C ILE A 79 13.06 6.29 13.87
N THR A 80 13.92 6.86 13.03
CA THR A 80 13.53 7.98 12.17
C THR A 80 12.76 7.47 10.95
N PHE A 81 12.03 8.37 10.27
CA PHE A 81 11.34 8.02 9.04
C PHE A 81 12.31 7.61 7.92
N GLU A 82 13.47 8.27 7.83
CA GLU A 82 14.54 7.87 6.91
C GLU A 82 15.02 6.44 7.15
N GLN A 83 15.30 6.08 8.41
CA GLN A 83 15.71 4.72 8.79
C GLN A 83 14.63 3.70 8.44
N PHE A 84 13.36 4.04 8.69
CA PHE A 84 12.22 3.22 8.28
C PHE A 84 12.24 2.97 6.76
N LEU A 85 12.34 4.02 5.95
CA LEU A 85 12.37 3.90 4.48
C LEU A 85 13.56 3.04 3.99
N ARG A 86 14.76 3.27 4.54
CA ARG A 86 15.93 2.44 4.22
C ARG A 86 15.72 0.96 4.56
N GLY A 87 14.95 0.68 5.62
CA GLY A 87 14.58 -0.69 6.01
C GLY A 87 13.61 -1.34 5.02
N ILE A 88 12.53 -0.66 4.65
CA ILE A 88 11.49 -1.22 3.77
C ILE A 88 11.96 -1.41 2.33
N LEU A 89 12.90 -0.58 1.86
CA LEU A 89 13.48 -0.74 0.52
C LEU A 89 14.37 -1.98 0.40
N LYS A 90 14.91 -2.47 1.52
CA LYS A 90 15.74 -3.68 1.55
C LYS A 90 14.93 -4.95 1.80
N ARG A 91 13.71 -4.83 2.36
CA ARG A 91 12.88 -5.98 2.75
C ARG A 91 11.41 -5.68 2.54
N THR A 92 10.74 -6.55 1.81
CA THR A 92 9.30 -6.48 1.58
C THR A 92 8.52 -7.10 2.75
N ASP A 93 7.36 -6.53 3.08
CA ASP A 93 6.39 -7.04 4.05
C ASP A 93 4.98 -6.64 3.61
N ARG A 94 3.96 -7.37 4.03
CA ARG A 94 2.55 -7.12 3.67
C ARG A 94 2.08 -5.68 3.96
N HIS A 95 2.68 -4.98 4.92
CA HIS A 95 2.25 -3.63 5.30
C HIS A 95 2.79 -2.52 4.39
N TRP A 96 3.89 -2.75 3.66
CA TRP A 96 4.50 -1.76 2.76
C TRP A 96 4.87 -2.30 1.39
N ILE A 97 4.59 -3.56 1.08
CA ILE A 97 4.61 -4.05 -0.30
C ILE A 97 3.70 -3.15 -1.16
N PRO A 98 4.14 -2.68 -2.34
CA PRO A 98 3.31 -1.87 -3.23
C PRO A 98 1.97 -2.54 -3.54
N MET A 99 0.91 -1.75 -3.65
CA MET A 99 -0.45 -2.26 -3.81
C MET A 99 -0.62 -2.97 -5.15
N HIS A 100 0.02 -2.50 -6.22
CA HIS A 100 0.04 -3.19 -7.51
C HIS A 100 0.64 -4.60 -7.43
N LYS A 101 1.58 -4.84 -6.49
CA LYS A 101 2.15 -6.18 -6.28
C LYS A 101 1.30 -7.03 -5.35
N PHE A 102 0.69 -6.41 -4.34
CA PHE A 102 -0.08 -7.13 -3.33
C PHE A 102 -1.47 -7.54 -3.82
N CYS A 103 -2.16 -6.63 -4.50
CA CYS A 103 -3.51 -6.83 -5.03
C CYS A 103 -3.48 -7.38 -6.45
N ALA A 104 -2.35 -7.27 -7.17
CA ALA A 104 -2.18 -7.76 -8.54
C ALA A 104 -3.38 -7.39 -9.45
N PRO A 105 -3.72 -6.08 -9.59
CA PRO A 105 -4.88 -5.65 -10.35
C PRO A 105 -4.83 -6.10 -11.81
N CYS A 106 -3.63 -6.24 -12.39
CA CYS A 106 -3.48 -6.72 -13.77
C CYS A 106 -3.80 -8.20 -13.99
N SER A 107 -3.91 -9.00 -12.93
CA SER A 107 -4.28 -10.42 -13.03
C SER A 107 -5.58 -10.74 -12.29
N THR A 108 -6.21 -9.72 -11.70
CA THR A 108 -7.42 -9.86 -10.90
C THR A 108 -8.42 -8.83 -11.39
N ASN A 109 -9.46 -9.31 -12.08
CA ASN A 109 -10.51 -8.44 -12.60
C ASN A 109 -11.39 -7.91 -11.45
N TYR A 110 -11.08 -6.70 -10.99
CA TYR A 110 -11.84 -5.98 -9.97
C TYR A 110 -12.93 -5.14 -10.64
N ASP A 111 -14.17 -5.30 -10.21
CA ASP A 111 -15.28 -4.46 -10.66
C ASP A 111 -15.15 -3.01 -10.15
N TYR A 112 -14.51 -2.81 -8.99
CA TYR A 112 -14.40 -1.50 -8.36
C TYR A 112 -13.02 -1.28 -7.71
N ILE A 113 -12.45 -0.09 -7.95
CA ILE A 113 -11.24 0.40 -7.27
C ILE A 113 -11.64 1.63 -6.46
N LEU A 114 -11.60 1.52 -5.13
CA LEU A 114 -11.95 2.59 -4.21
C LEU A 114 -10.67 3.22 -3.64
N LYS A 115 -10.63 4.55 -3.52
CA LYS A 115 -9.52 5.24 -2.84
C LYS A 115 -9.88 5.41 -1.37
N LEU A 116 -8.95 5.12 -0.45
CA LEU A 116 -9.19 5.26 0.99
C LEU A 116 -9.54 6.71 1.36
N GLU A 117 -9.01 7.67 0.60
CA GLU A 117 -9.25 9.10 0.72
C GLU A 117 -10.73 9.46 0.47
N THR A 118 -11.38 8.80 -0.50
CA THR A 118 -12.79 9.02 -0.89
C THR A 118 -13.70 7.83 -0.53
N PHE A 119 -13.22 6.88 0.28
CA PHE A 119 -13.86 5.57 0.50
C PHE A 119 -15.36 5.62 0.82
N LYS A 120 -15.81 6.57 1.66
CA LYS A 120 -17.23 6.70 2.02
C LYS A 120 -18.09 7.09 0.82
N GLU A 121 -17.57 7.97 -0.02
CA GLU A 121 -18.25 8.44 -1.21
C GLU A 121 -18.24 7.35 -2.29
N ASP A 122 -17.08 6.74 -2.54
CA ASP A 122 -16.94 5.62 -3.48
C ASP A 122 -17.88 4.47 -3.11
N LEU A 123 -17.89 4.07 -1.83
CA LEU A 123 -18.75 3.00 -1.35
C LEU A 123 -20.23 3.33 -1.51
N ARG A 124 -20.64 4.57 -1.19
CA ARG A 124 -22.03 5.02 -1.39
C ARG A 124 -22.43 4.96 -2.86
N ASN A 125 -21.57 5.43 -3.76
CA ASN A 125 -21.85 5.44 -5.20
C ASN A 125 -22.01 4.02 -5.73
N ILE A 126 -21.18 3.08 -5.27
CA ILE A 126 -21.26 1.69 -5.68
C ILE A 126 -22.53 1.01 -5.16
N LEU A 127 -22.90 1.23 -3.89
CA LEU A 127 -24.14 0.68 -3.33
C LEU A 127 -25.37 1.19 -4.06
N ASN A 128 -25.41 2.49 -4.38
CA ASN A 128 -26.47 3.09 -5.17
C ASN A 128 -26.55 2.46 -6.58
N ALA A 129 -25.40 2.23 -7.23
CA ALA A 129 -25.35 1.61 -8.55
C ALA A 129 -25.78 0.14 -8.55
N LEU A 130 -25.71 -0.53 -7.40
CA LEU A 130 -26.18 -1.91 -7.20
C LEU A 130 -27.64 -1.95 -6.70
N GLU A 131 -28.33 -0.82 -6.63
CA GLU A 131 -29.69 -0.68 -6.10
C GLU A 131 -29.82 -1.20 -4.64
N ILE A 132 -28.70 -1.23 -3.91
CA ILE A 132 -28.66 -1.59 -2.50
C ILE A 132 -29.03 -0.33 -1.71
N THR A 133 -30.32 -0.19 -1.42
CA THR A 133 -30.88 1.00 -0.74
C THR A 133 -30.87 0.88 0.79
N GLU A 134 -30.42 -0.24 1.36
CA GLU A 134 -30.22 -0.35 2.81
C GLU A 134 -29.25 0.75 3.24
N GLN A 135 -29.71 1.63 4.13
CA GLN A 135 -28.94 2.76 4.62
C GLN A 135 -27.73 2.23 5.39
N ILE A 136 -26.59 2.06 4.71
CA ILE A 136 -25.31 2.04 5.41
C ILE A 136 -25.12 3.45 5.93
N GLU A 137 -25.62 3.68 7.15
CA GLU A 137 -25.46 4.93 7.86
C GLU A 137 -23.97 5.26 7.86
N SER A 138 -23.61 6.40 7.28
CA SER A 138 -22.21 6.80 7.11
C SER A 138 -21.45 6.94 8.44
N SER A 139 -22.19 6.90 9.56
CA SER A 139 -21.73 6.81 10.94
C SER A 139 -21.10 5.45 11.29
N GLU A 140 -21.52 4.36 10.64
CA GLU A 140 -20.97 3.00 10.83
C GLU A 140 -19.70 2.74 10.02
N VAL A 141 -19.58 3.40 8.85
CA VAL A 141 -18.35 3.35 8.03
C VAL A 141 -17.29 4.20 8.70
N ARG A 142 -16.52 3.58 9.60
CA ARG A 142 -15.42 4.24 10.27
C ARG A 142 -14.23 4.32 9.31
N ASN A 143 -14.06 5.48 8.66
CA ASN A 143 -12.81 5.80 8.01
C ASN A 143 -11.72 5.95 9.08
N ASN A 144 -11.01 4.86 9.37
CA ASN A 144 -9.76 4.90 10.10
C ASN A 144 -8.62 5.54 9.28
N SER A 145 -8.93 6.21 8.13
CA SER A 145 -8.07 7.23 7.53
C SER A 145 -7.74 8.21 8.65
N THR A 146 -6.57 8.02 9.26
CA THR A 146 -6.37 8.38 10.66
C THR A 146 -6.81 9.83 10.94
N LYS A 147 -7.97 10.02 11.59
CA LYS A 147 -8.46 11.31 12.10
C LYS A 147 -8.32 11.35 13.63
N LYS A 148 -7.27 10.73 14.20
CA LYS A 148 -6.86 11.05 15.57
C LYS A 148 -6.38 12.51 15.58
N ALA A 149 -7.19 13.38 16.17
CA ALA A 149 -6.92 14.79 16.42
C ALA A 149 -5.64 14.93 17.25
N GLY A 150 -4.71 15.73 16.76
CA GLY A 150 -3.37 15.92 17.30
C GLY A 150 -2.44 16.21 16.14
N GLU A 151 -1.78 17.37 16.15
CA GLU A 151 -0.97 17.95 15.07
C GLU A 151 -0.31 16.91 14.14
N LYS A 152 -1.00 16.60 13.05
CA LYS A 152 -0.45 15.77 12.00
C LYS A 152 0.34 16.67 11.09
N LYS A 153 1.66 16.64 11.26
CA LYS A 153 2.60 17.05 10.22
C LYS A 153 2.08 16.54 8.85
N PRO A 154 2.00 17.38 7.80
CA PRO A 154 1.61 16.93 6.46
C PRO A 154 2.47 15.76 5.99
N THR A 155 1.95 14.87 5.15
CA THR A 155 2.70 13.67 4.69
C THR A 155 3.99 14.08 4.00
N GLU A 156 3.94 15.12 3.18
CA GLU A 156 5.04 15.72 2.43
C GLU A 156 6.19 16.15 3.36
N SER A 157 5.87 16.63 4.56
CA SER A 157 6.88 17.08 5.52
C SER A 157 7.77 15.94 6.05
N TYR A 158 7.38 14.67 5.88
CA TYR A 158 8.23 13.53 6.21
C TYR A 158 9.30 13.28 5.14
N TYR A 159 9.09 13.80 3.92
CA TYR A 159 9.94 13.56 2.76
C TYR A 159 10.86 14.72 2.42
N ARG A 160 10.57 15.94 2.93
CA ARG A 160 11.24 17.20 2.57
C ARG A 160 12.77 17.17 2.62
N ASP A 161 13.34 16.49 3.60
CA ASP A 161 14.80 16.51 3.87
C ASP A 161 15.45 15.13 3.71
N LEU A 162 14.84 14.24 2.92
CA LEU A 162 15.40 12.91 2.68
C LEU A 162 16.44 12.93 1.55
N PRO A 163 17.50 12.09 1.62
CA PRO A 163 18.48 11.98 0.55
C PRO A 163 17.84 11.60 -0.79
N LYS A 164 18.32 12.20 -1.89
CA LYS A 164 17.78 11.97 -3.23
C LYS A 164 17.79 10.50 -3.65
N GLU A 165 18.85 9.77 -3.29
CA GLU A 165 18.97 8.34 -3.59
C GLU A 165 17.87 7.53 -2.89
N LEU A 166 17.50 7.94 -1.68
CA LEU A 166 16.42 7.31 -0.92
C LEU A 166 15.06 7.61 -1.55
N LEU A 167 14.80 8.88 -1.90
CA LEU A 167 13.57 9.28 -2.58
C LEU A 167 13.41 8.59 -3.93
N CYS A 168 14.49 8.48 -4.71
CA CYS A 168 14.52 7.73 -5.96
C CYS A 168 14.17 6.25 -5.75
N GLY A 169 14.72 5.62 -4.70
CA GLY A 169 14.39 4.23 -4.34
C GLY A 169 12.92 4.05 -3.96
N VAL A 170 12.35 4.98 -3.18
CA VAL A 170 10.92 4.99 -2.86
C VAL A 170 10.09 5.15 -4.13
N TYR A 171 10.38 6.16 -4.95
CA TYR A 171 9.67 6.38 -6.20
C TYR A 171 9.69 5.15 -7.10
N ARG A 172 10.87 4.57 -7.38
CA ARG A 172 11.00 3.37 -8.23
C ARG A 172 10.17 2.18 -7.72
N THR A 173 10.06 2.05 -6.40
CA THR A 173 9.31 0.97 -5.74
C THR A 173 7.80 1.15 -5.87
N TYR A 174 7.30 2.37 -5.73
CA TYR A 174 5.86 2.68 -5.69
C TYR A 174 5.33 3.35 -6.96
N ARG A 175 6.16 3.61 -7.99
CA ARG A 175 5.75 4.32 -9.22
C ARG A 175 4.49 3.73 -9.85
N MET A 176 4.36 2.40 -9.87
CA MET A 176 3.20 1.74 -10.46
C MET A 176 1.94 1.95 -9.63
N ASP A 177 2.04 2.14 -8.31
CA ASP A 177 0.85 2.49 -7.49
C ASP A 177 0.36 3.90 -7.86
N PHE A 178 1.26 4.84 -8.13
CA PHE A 178 0.85 6.17 -8.59
C PHE A 178 0.14 6.10 -9.94
N LEU A 179 0.70 5.32 -10.87
CA LEU A 179 0.24 5.27 -12.24
C LEU A 179 -1.05 4.46 -12.40
N LEU A 180 -1.13 3.27 -11.78
CA LEU A 180 -2.29 2.38 -11.89
C LEU A 180 -3.52 2.88 -11.14
N PHE A 181 -3.33 3.63 -10.05
CA PHE A 181 -4.42 4.11 -9.22
C PHE A 181 -4.64 5.63 -9.33
N ASP A 182 -4.04 6.24 -10.35
CA ASP A 182 -4.22 7.67 -10.68
C ASP A 182 -4.00 8.57 -9.44
N TYR A 183 -2.86 8.40 -8.79
CA TYR A 183 -2.40 9.31 -7.75
C TYR A 183 -1.41 10.31 -8.33
N GLU A 184 -1.58 11.58 -7.97
CA GLU A 184 -0.62 12.61 -8.34
C GLU A 184 0.77 12.30 -7.77
N ILE A 185 1.79 12.39 -8.63
CA ILE A 185 3.20 12.27 -8.23
C ILE A 185 3.63 13.63 -7.65
N PRO A 186 4.04 13.70 -6.37
CA PRO A 186 4.46 14.97 -5.76
C PRO A 186 5.70 15.56 -6.44
N ASP A 187 5.83 16.90 -6.42
CA ASP A 187 6.91 17.63 -7.10
C ASP A 187 8.32 17.11 -6.77
N PHE A 188 8.58 16.80 -5.51
CA PHE A 188 9.88 16.29 -5.05
C PHE A 188 10.22 14.87 -5.58
N LEU A 189 9.26 14.18 -6.20
CA LEU A 189 9.48 12.92 -6.90
C LEU A 189 9.41 13.05 -8.42
N LYS A 190 8.89 14.16 -8.96
CA LYS A 190 8.75 14.37 -10.41
C LYS A 190 10.10 14.32 -11.12
N GLU A 191 11.20 14.70 -10.46
CA GLU A 191 12.55 14.59 -11.05
C GLU A 191 12.98 13.15 -11.36
N PHE A 192 12.38 12.15 -10.71
CA PHE A 192 12.66 10.74 -10.96
C PHE A 192 11.71 10.10 -11.96
N HIS A 193 10.66 10.82 -12.37
CA HIS A 193 9.70 10.37 -13.36
C HIS A 193 10.23 10.67 -14.76
N ASP A 194 10.62 9.63 -15.49
CA ASP A 194 11.04 9.77 -16.88
C ASP A 194 9.81 9.79 -17.81
N LYS A 195 9.54 10.94 -18.43
CA LYS A 195 8.47 11.09 -19.42
C LYS A 195 8.70 10.25 -20.69
N LYS A 196 9.93 9.78 -20.95
CA LYS A 196 10.21 8.84 -22.06
C LYS A 196 9.80 7.41 -21.75
N THR A 197 9.58 7.10 -20.47
CA THR A 197 8.88 5.89 -20.04
C THR A 197 7.40 6.17 -19.87
N GLU A 198 6.78 6.86 -20.84
CA GLU A 198 5.35 6.73 -21.05
C GLU A 198 5.06 5.24 -21.05
N ILE A 199 4.32 4.81 -20.04
CA ILE A 199 3.83 3.44 -19.97
C ILE A 199 3.16 3.20 -21.31
N ASN A 200 3.56 2.15 -22.03
CA ASN A 200 2.79 1.70 -23.16
C ASN A 200 1.42 1.27 -22.60
N TRP A 201 0.46 2.18 -22.69
CA TRP A 201 -0.89 2.00 -22.19
C TRP A 201 -1.58 0.86 -22.93
N ASP A 202 -1.22 0.54 -24.18
CA ASP A 202 -1.78 -0.61 -24.90
C ASP A 202 -1.50 -1.94 -24.17
N ARG A 203 -0.36 -2.05 -23.45
CA ARG A 203 -0.03 -3.23 -22.63
C ARG A 203 -0.69 -3.22 -21.24
N TYR A 204 -1.30 -2.09 -20.86
CA TYR A 204 -1.92 -1.84 -19.56
C TYR A 204 -3.44 -1.58 -19.67
N GLU A 205 -3.98 -1.31 -20.84
CA GLU A 205 -5.40 -1.48 -21.15
C GLU A 205 -5.77 -2.94 -20.93
N ASP A 206 -4.87 -3.89 -21.26
CA ASP A 206 -4.98 -5.30 -20.86
C ASP A 206 -5.05 -5.50 -19.32
N CYS A 207 -4.52 -4.58 -18.51
CA CYS A 207 -4.52 -4.67 -17.03
C CYS A 207 -5.79 -4.06 -16.39
N LEU A 208 -6.51 -3.18 -17.09
CA LEU A 208 -7.74 -2.54 -16.60
C LEU A 208 -9.01 -3.02 -17.33
N MET A 209 -8.89 -3.67 -18.50
CA MET A 209 -10.01 -4.18 -19.31
C MET A 209 -10.17 -5.70 -19.32
N SER A 210 -9.33 -6.46 -18.59
CA SER A 210 -9.45 -7.93 -18.44
C SER A 210 -10.11 -8.34 -17.12
#